data_AF-A0A9X5H3N5-F1
#
_entry.id   AF-A0A9X5H3N5-F1
#
_cell.length_a   1.000
_cell.length_b   1.000
_cell.length_c   1.000
_cell.angle_alpha   90.00
_cell.angle_beta   90.00
_cell.angle_gamma   90.00
#
_symmetry.space_group_name_H-M   'P 1'
#
loop_
_entity.id
_entity.type
_entity.pdbx_description
1 polymer ?
#
loop_
_entity_poly.entity_id
_entity_poly.type
_entity_poly.pdbx_seq_one_letter_code
_entity_poly.pdbx_strand_id
1 'polypeptide(L)'
;MPMLNISEIVKKTEEMFDLFNQHFYSNELTRPAITISPDGGRGAYGWCSIHEIWNADSELYREINLCAEYLDRPITEIAATLLHEMSHLYNLQHGIQDVSSNGYYRNMKFKATAEAHGLHIDHQNRPANIPTAGRFYLFYIVYGKHDYHDRYLYPSV
;
A
#
# COMPACT_ATOMS: atom_id res chain seq x y z
N MET A 1 -28.70 3.48 11.67
CA MET A 1 -27.32 3.87 11.33
C MET A 1 -26.60 2.61 10.89
N PRO A 2 -25.91 2.56 9.73
CA PRO A 2 -25.11 1.41 9.36
C PRO A 2 -24.02 1.21 10.42
N MET A 3 -23.90 -0.02 10.94
CA MET A 3 -22.81 -0.39 11.84
C MET A 3 -21.56 -0.70 11.03
N LEU A 4 -20.42 -0.21 11.51
CA LEU A 4 -19.11 -0.50 10.95
C LEU A 4 -18.80 -1.98 11.25
N ASN A 5 -18.64 -2.79 10.20
CA ASN A 5 -18.37 -4.22 10.34
C ASN A 5 -16.96 -4.53 9.81
N ILE A 6 -16.05 -4.90 10.72
CA ILE A 6 -14.65 -5.20 10.37
C ILE A 6 -14.55 -6.37 9.40
N SER A 7 -15.39 -7.40 9.52
CA SER A 7 -15.33 -8.54 8.58
C SER A 7 -15.71 -8.13 7.16
N GLU A 8 -16.63 -7.18 7.00
CA GLU A 8 -16.98 -6.62 5.68
C GLU A 8 -15.82 -5.80 5.10
N ILE A 9 -15.11 -5.04 5.94
CA ILE A 9 -13.95 -4.24 5.51
C ILE A 9 -12.80 -5.15 5.07
N VAL A 10 -12.50 -6.20 5.84
CA VAL A 10 -11.50 -7.22 5.48
C VAL A 10 -11.88 -7.82 4.14
N LYS A 11 -13.13 -8.28 3.99
CA LYS A 11 -13.63 -8.86 2.73
C LYS A 11 -13.48 -7.92 1.53
N LYS A 12 -13.79 -6.63 1.69
CA LYS A 12 -13.62 -5.65 0.61
C LYS A 12 -12.15 -5.37 0.28
N THR A 13 -11.28 -5.40 1.28
CA THR A 13 -9.82 -5.30 1.07
C THR A 13 -9.30 -6.52 0.31
N GLU A 14 -9.79 -7.71 0.66
CA GLU A 14 -9.52 -8.96 -0.05
C GLU A 14 -9.96 -8.90 -1.52
N GLU A 15 -11.20 -8.49 -1.78
CA GLU A 15 -11.74 -8.31 -3.13
C GLU A 15 -10.92 -7.28 -3.94
N MET A 16 -10.49 -6.19 -3.28
CA MET A 16 -9.63 -5.17 -3.90
C MET A 16 -8.24 -5.72 -4.24
N PHE A 17 -7.64 -6.54 -3.35
CA PHE A 17 -6.38 -7.23 -3.64
C PHE A 17 -6.52 -8.12 -4.87
N ASP A 18 -7.57 -8.94 -4.94
CA ASP A 18 -7.79 -9.86 -6.07
C ASP A 18 -7.93 -9.08 -7.39
N LEU A 19 -8.67 -7.96 -7.39
CA LEU A 19 -8.80 -7.06 -8.56
C LEU A 19 -7.46 -6.42 -8.96
N PHE A 20 -6.67 -5.96 -8.00
CA PHE A 20 -5.36 -5.36 -8.27
C PHE A 20 -4.35 -6.40 -8.74
N ASN A 21 -4.37 -7.60 -8.18
CA ASN A 21 -3.49 -8.69 -8.59
C ASN A 21 -3.79 -9.07 -10.05
N GLN A 22 -5.07 -9.17 -10.39
CA GLN A 22 -5.49 -9.41 -11.77
C GLN A 22 -5.04 -8.29 -12.71
N HIS A 23 -5.29 -7.03 -12.35
CA HIS A 23 -5.11 -5.90 -13.26
C HIS A 23 -3.64 -5.45 -13.39
N PHE A 24 -2.91 -5.36 -12.28
CA PHE A 24 -1.57 -4.82 -12.25
C PHE A 24 -0.48 -5.90 -12.28
N TYR A 25 -0.75 -7.08 -11.70
CA TYR A 25 0.25 -8.15 -11.52
C TYR A 25 -0.04 -9.43 -12.33
N SER A 26 -1.03 -9.42 -13.22
CA SER A 26 -1.41 -10.59 -14.03
C SER A 26 -1.67 -11.87 -13.21
N ASN A 27 -2.20 -11.72 -11.99
CA ASN A 27 -2.42 -12.79 -11.00
C ASN A 27 -1.14 -13.51 -10.52
N GLU A 28 0.03 -12.90 -10.63
CA GLU A 28 1.30 -13.51 -10.19
C GLU A 28 1.51 -13.48 -8.67
N LEU A 29 0.86 -12.57 -7.93
CA LEU A 29 1.05 -12.49 -6.49
C LEU A 29 0.36 -13.65 -5.78
N THR A 30 1.10 -14.32 -4.89
CA THR A 30 0.54 -15.30 -3.96
C THR A 30 -0.31 -14.53 -2.96
N ARG A 31 -1.57 -14.94 -2.80
CA ARG A 31 -2.51 -14.25 -1.92
C ARG A 31 -2.01 -14.27 -0.46
N PRO A 32 -1.74 -13.11 0.17
CA PRO A 32 -1.31 -13.04 1.55
C PRO A 32 -2.51 -13.17 2.50
N ALA A 33 -2.23 -13.34 3.79
CA ALA A 33 -3.23 -13.08 4.82
C ALA A 33 -3.50 -11.57 4.88
N ILE A 34 -4.73 -11.15 4.60
CA ILE A 34 -5.13 -9.73 4.65
C ILE A 34 -5.75 -9.45 6.01
N THR A 35 -5.15 -8.52 6.75
CA THR A 35 -5.56 -8.19 8.12
C THR A 35 -5.86 -6.70 8.27
N ILE A 36 -6.70 -6.39 9.26
CA ILE A 36 -7.00 -5.03 9.69
C ILE A 36 -6.72 -4.95 11.18
N SER A 37 -5.56 -4.40 11.53
CA SER A 37 -5.06 -4.32 12.90
C SER A 37 -4.45 -2.95 13.17
N PRO A 38 -4.51 -2.45 14.42
CA PRO A 38 -3.95 -1.16 14.78
C PRO A 38 -2.42 -1.13 14.60
N ASP A 39 -1.88 0.02 14.22
CA ASP A 39 -0.42 0.18 14.05
C ASP A 39 0.34 0.19 15.38
N GLY A 40 -0.35 0.44 16.50
CA GLY A 40 0.26 0.53 17.82
C GLY A 40 1.10 1.80 18.00
N GLY A 41 0.72 2.90 17.34
CA GLY A 41 1.30 4.23 17.54
C GLY A 41 2.60 4.50 16.79
N ARG A 42 2.92 3.73 15.75
CA ARG A 42 4.16 3.92 14.98
C ARG A 42 3.99 4.94 13.82
N GLY A 43 2.76 5.28 13.42
CA GLY A 43 2.39 6.14 12.31
C GLY A 43 2.18 5.47 10.94
N ALA A 44 2.00 4.15 10.83
CA ALA A 44 1.86 3.43 9.54
C ALA A 44 0.43 3.31 9.05
N TYR A 45 0.24 3.42 7.74
CA TYR A 45 -1.05 3.13 7.09
C TYR A 45 -1.25 1.63 6.80
N GLY A 46 -0.17 0.87 6.69
CA GLY A 46 -0.16 -0.56 6.45
C GLY A 46 1.26 -1.12 6.46
N TRP A 47 1.39 -2.43 6.31
CA TRP A 47 2.67 -3.12 6.10
C TRP A 47 2.49 -4.48 5.42
N CYS A 48 3.50 -4.89 4.66
CA CYS A 48 3.74 -6.27 4.25
C CYS A 48 4.75 -6.93 5.19
N SER A 49 4.47 -8.13 5.69
CA SER A 49 5.44 -8.89 6.48
C SER A 49 6.58 -9.41 5.59
N ILE A 50 7.81 -9.33 6.10
CA ILE A 50 9.00 -9.82 5.38
C ILE A 50 8.99 -11.35 5.30
N HIS A 51 8.63 -11.98 6.42
CA HIS A 51 8.53 -13.42 6.57
C HIS A 51 7.06 -13.87 6.53
N GLU A 52 6.86 -15.15 6.26
CA GLU A 52 5.55 -15.77 6.41
C GLU A 52 5.29 -15.98 7.90
N ILE A 53 4.25 -15.33 8.42
CA ILE A 53 3.92 -15.30 9.85
C ILE A 53 2.58 -15.94 10.15
N TRP A 54 1.76 -16.18 9.12
CA TRP A 54 0.49 -16.86 9.21
C TRP A 54 0.62 -18.31 8.75
N ASN A 55 -0.06 -19.22 9.44
CA ASN A 55 -0.11 -20.64 9.08
C ASN A 55 -1.57 -21.05 8.95
N ALA A 56 -1.93 -21.62 7.80
CA ALA A 56 -3.22 -22.25 7.59
C ALA A 56 -3.01 -23.53 6.78
N ASP A 57 -3.52 -24.65 7.29
CA ASP A 57 -3.47 -25.96 6.61
C ASP A 57 -2.05 -26.40 6.18
N SER A 58 -1.03 -26.07 6.98
CA SER A 58 0.40 -26.31 6.69
C SER A 58 1.02 -25.43 5.61
N GLU A 59 0.26 -24.48 5.05
CA GLU A 59 0.77 -23.43 4.17
C GLU A 59 1.12 -22.18 4.99
N LEU A 60 2.21 -21.53 4.62
CA LEU A 60 2.73 -20.34 5.27
C LEU A 60 2.44 -19.11 4.41
N TYR A 61 1.89 -18.07 5.04
CA TYR A 61 1.49 -16.85 4.35
C TYR A 61 2.18 -15.63 4.95
N ARG A 62 2.60 -14.72 4.07
CA ARG A 62 2.90 -13.33 4.45
C ARG A 62 1.61 -12.61 4.81
N GLU A 63 1.75 -11.55 5.57
CA GLU A 63 0.67 -10.63 5.91
C GLU A 63 0.74 -9.38 5.03
N ILE A 64 -0.41 -8.89 4.58
CA ILE A 64 -0.61 -7.48 4.28
C ILE A 64 -1.64 -6.94 5.28
N ASN A 65 -1.21 -6.03 6.17
CA ASN A 65 -2.08 -5.36 7.11
C ASN A 65 -2.40 -3.94 6.62
N LEU A 66 -3.65 -3.52 6.75
CA LEU A 66 -4.02 -2.11 6.73
C LEU A 66 -4.40 -1.64 8.14
N CYS A 67 -3.92 -0.47 8.52
CA CYS A 67 -4.07 0.03 9.88
C CYS A 67 -5.44 0.65 10.09
N ALA A 68 -6.17 0.13 11.09
CA ALA A 68 -7.56 0.49 11.35
C ALA A 68 -7.79 1.99 11.56
N GLU A 69 -6.80 2.69 12.14
CA GLU A 69 -6.85 4.13 12.43
C GLU A 69 -6.89 5.02 11.19
N TYR A 70 -6.61 4.48 10.00
CA TYR A 70 -6.47 5.24 8.76
C TYR A 70 -7.40 4.76 7.64
N LEU A 71 -8.44 4.00 7.99
CA LEU A 71 -9.45 3.49 7.05
C LEU A 71 -10.60 4.49 6.79
N ASP A 72 -10.60 5.63 7.47
CA ASP A 72 -11.52 6.75 7.23
C ASP A 72 -11.03 7.69 6.10
N ARG A 73 -9.83 7.44 5.57
CA ARG A 73 -9.26 8.16 4.43
C ARG A 73 -10.01 7.87 3.13
N PRO A 74 -9.87 8.72 2.09
CA PRO A 74 -10.45 8.44 0.78
C PRO A 74 -10.07 7.06 0.27
N ILE A 75 -11.02 6.38 -0.38
CA ILE A 75 -10.82 5.01 -0.89
C ILE A 75 -9.61 4.90 -1.83
N THR A 76 -9.30 5.95 -2.57
CA THR A 76 -8.11 6.05 -3.42
C THR A 76 -6.81 5.98 -2.62
N GLU A 77 -6.75 6.55 -1.42
CA GLU A 77 -5.56 6.48 -0.58
C GLU A 77 -5.42 5.12 0.12
N ILE A 78 -6.54 4.48 0.45
CA ILE A 78 -6.56 3.11 0.98
C ILE A 78 -6.07 2.15 -0.10
N ALA A 79 -6.60 2.28 -1.32
CA ALA A 79 -6.13 1.56 -2.50
C ALA A 79 -4.62 1.79 -2.75
N ALA A 80 -4.14 3.03 -2.58
CA ALA A 80 -2.72 3.36 -2.74
C ALA A 80 -1.85 2.61 -1.73
N THR A 81 -2.34 2.52 -0.50
CA THR A 81 -1.68 1.80 0.59
C THR A 81 -1.64 0.31 0.28
N LEU A 82 -2.75 -0.29 -0.17
CA LEU A 82 -2.77 -1.70 -0.54
C LEU A 82 -1.80 -1.99 -1.69
N LEU A 83 -1.83 -1.20 -2.77
CA LEU A 83 -0.96 -1.38 -3.93
C LEU A 83 0.52 -1.15 -3.59
N HIS A 84 0.80 -0.29 -2.60
CA HIS A 84 2.12 -0.09 -2.03
C HIS A 84 2.63 -1.38 -1.35
N GLU A 85 1.83 -1.98 -0.48
CA GLU A 85 2.21 -3.23 0.19
C GLU A 85 2.27 -4.43 -0.79
N MET A 86 1.44 -4.44 -1.83
CA MET A 86 1.53 -5.43 -2.93
C MET A 86 2.85 -5.32 -3.70
N SER A 87 3.41 -4.12 -3.84
CA SER A 87 4.73 -3.93 -4.44
C SER A 87 5.85 -4.51 -3.57
N HIS A 88 5.72 -4.42 -2.24
CA HIS A 88 6.63 -5.11 -1.32
C HIS A 88 6.49 -6.63 -1.43
N LEU A 89 5.26 -7.15 -1.49
CA LEU A 89 4.99 -8.57 -1.68
C LEU A 89 5.61 -9.10 -2.98
N TYR A 90 5.42 -8.38 -4.10
CA TYR A 90 6.05 -8.70 -5.38
C TYR A 90 7.56 -8.83 -5.25
N ASN A 91 8.20 -7.82 -4.66
CA ASN A 91 9.64 -7.80 -4.50
C ASN A 91 10.14 -8.96 -3.63
N LEU A 92 9.44 -9.27 -2.53
CA LEU A 92 9.76 -10.40 -1.66
C LEU A 92 9.65 -11.74 -2.40
N GLN A 93 8.58 -11.96 -3.20
CA GLN A 93 8.41 -13.17 -4.02
C GLN A 93 9.53 -13.34 -5.07
N HIS A 94 10.07 -12.23 -5.58
CA HIS A 94 11.10 -12.23 -6.62
C HIS A 94 12.53 -12.08 -6.08
N GLY A 95 12.73 -12.08 -4.75
CA GLY A 95 14.05 -11.89 -4.14
C GLY A 95 14.65 -10.50 -4.41
N ILE A 96 13.83 -9.50 -4.71
CA ILE A 96 14.24 -8.12 -4.94
C ILE A 96 14.38 -7.41 -3.60
N GLN A 97 15.60 -7.10 -3.20
CA GLN A 97 15.85 -6.26 -2.03
C GLN A 97 15.47 -4.80 -2.34
N ASP A 98 14.33 -4.34 -1.82
CA ASP A 98 13.71 -3.06 -2.15
C ASP A 98 13.83 -1.99 -1.04
N VAL A 99 14.44 -2.37 0.10
CA VAL A 99 14.90 -1.48 1.17
C VAL A 99 16.42 -1.27 1.11
N SER A 100 16.90 -0.10 1.51
CA SER A 100 18.33 0.21 1.66
C SER A 100 19.01 -0.71 2.68
N SER A 101 20.35 -0.77 2.66
CA SER A 101 21.16 -1.60 3.58
C SER A 101 20.96 -1.29 5.08
N ASN A 102 20.36 -0.14 5.40
CA ASN A 102 19.97 0.25 6.76
C ASN A 102 18.45 0.09 7.04
N GLY A 103 17.66 -0.43 6.09
CA GLY A 103 16.23 -0.71 6.26
C GLY A 103 15.30 0.51 6.28
N TYR A 104 15.82 1.74 6.18
CA TYR A 104 15.04 2.96 6.36
C TYR A 104 14.43 3.54 5.08
N TYR A 105 15.01 3.27 3.90
CA TYR A 105 14.63 3.93 2.66
C TYR A 105 14.27 2.93 1.57
N ARG A 106 13.12 3.15 0.94
CA ARG A 106 12.73 2.46 -0.29
C ARG A 106 13.71 2.86 -1.40
N ASN A 107 14.36 1.87 -2.01
CA ASN A 107 15.37 2.12 -3.02
C ASN A 107 14.75 2.27 -4.42
N MET A 108 15.57 2.55 -5.43
CA MET A 108 15.11 2.70 -6.81
C MET A 108 14.40 1.45 -7.36
N LYS A 109 14.67 0.27 -6.80
CA LYS A 109 13.99 -0.98 -7.19
C LYS A 109 12.54 -0.99 -6.70
N PHE A 110 12.29 -0.56 -5.45
CA PHE A 110 10.92 -0.38 -4.98
C PHE A 110 10.16 0.56 -5.92
N LYS A 111 10.76 1.71 -6.25
CA LYS A 111 10.15 2.70 -7.12
C LYS A 111 9.81 2.09 -8.49
N ALA A 112 10.76 1.39 -9.11
CA ALA A 112 10.55 0.75 -10.40
C ALA A 112 9.40 -0.27 -10.36
N THR A 113 9.34 -1.11 -9.32
CA THR A 113 8.23 -2.06 -9.13
C THR A 113 6.90 -1.34 -8.97
N ALA A 114 6.82 -0.37 -8.06
CA ALA A 114 5.60 0.37 -7.80
C ALA A 114 5.09 1.10 -9.06
N GLU A 115 5.98 1.73 -9.82
CA GLU A 115 5.63 2.42 -11.07
C GLU A 115 5.22 1.47 -12.20
N ALA A 116 5.83 0.28 -12.27
CA ALA A 116 5.41 -0.75 -13.21
C ALA A 116 4.01 -1.31 -12.90
N HIS A 117 3.58 -1.25 -11.63
CA HIS A 117 2.34 -1.86 -11.14
C HIS A 117 1.29 -0.84 -10.68
N GLY A 118 1.27 0.35 -11.29
CA GLY A 118 0.15 1.28 -11.21
C GLY A 118 0.26 2.42 -10.18
N LEU A 119 1.36 2.51 -9.43
CA LEU A 119 1.65 3.69 -8.60
C LEU A 119 2.43 4.74 -9.39
N HIS A 120 2.31 6.01 -9.00
CA HIS A 120 3.20 7.06 -9.49
C HIS A 120 3.97 7.65 -8.31
N ILE A 121 5.30 7.67 -8.39
CA ILE A 121 6.16 8.12 -7.29
C ILE A 121 6.89 9.39 -7.73
N ASP A 122 6.31 10.54 -7.37
CA ASP A 122 6.96 11.83 -7.50
C ASP A 122 7.60 12.27 -6.18
N HIS A 123 8.86 12.68 -6.25
CA HIS A 123 9.61 13.21 -5.11
C HIS A 123 9.55 14.75 -5.03
N GLN A 124 8.97 15.44 -6.02
CA GLN A 124 9.07 16.89 -6.18
C GLN A 124 8.09 17.71 -5.33
N ASN A 125 6.97 17.14 -4.88
CA ASN A 125 5.99 17.82 -4.02
C ASN A 125 6.10 17.42 -2.54
N ARG A 126 7.26 17.68 -1.93
CA ARG A 126 7.44 17.54 -0.48
C ARG A 126 6.98 18.83 0.23
N PRO A 127 5.89 18.82 1.02
CA PRO A 127 5.58 19.95 1.88
C PRO A 127 6.72 20.14 2.90
N ALA A 128 7.23 21.35 3.05
CA ALA A 128 8.41 21.65 3.89
C ALA A 128 8.24 21.26 5.38
N ASN A 129 7.01 21.00 5.83
CA ASN A 129 6.65 20.80 7.23
C ASN A 129 6.53 19.32 7.67
N ILE A 130 6.95 18.36 6.85
CA ILE A 130 6.94 16.94 7.23
C ILE A 130 8.36 16.51 7.68
N PRO A 131 8.55 16.06 8.94
CA PRO A 131 9.85 15.70 9.47
C PRO A 131 10.55 14.60 8.67
N THR A 132 11.86 14.75 8.45
CA THR A 132 12.74 13.82 7.72
C THR A 132 13.10 12.55 8.48
N ALA A 133 12.51 12.31 9.65
CA ALA A 133 12.86 11.21 10.54
C ALA A 133 11.95 10.00 10.33
N GLY A 134 12.16 9.31 9.20
CA GLY A 134 11.51 8.05 8.89
C GLY A 134 10.02 8.15 8.54
N ARG A 135 9.55 7.13 7.83
CA ARG A 135 8.12 6.78 7.72
C ARG A 135 7.26 7.70 6.82
N PHE A 136 6.76 7.05 5.75
CA PHE A 136 5.60 7.42 4.92
C PHE A 136 5.76 8.59 3.93
N TYR A 137 6.23 8.25 2.72
CA TYR A 137 5.88 9.03 1.54
C TYR A 137 4.44 8.71 1.14
N LEU A 138 3.59 9.73 1.18
CA LEU A 138 2.24 9.72 0.61
C LEU A 138 2.36 9.39 -0.89
N PHE A 139 1.85 8.23 -1.27
CA PHE A 139 1.83 7.78 -2.66
C PHE A 139 0.57 8.30 -3.33
N TYR A 140 0.73 9.15 -4.33
CA TYR A 140 -0.39 9.53 -5.19
C TYR A 140 -0.62 8.39 -6.18
N ILE A 141 -1.78 7.73 -6.09
CA ILE A 141 -2.31 7.03 -7.27
C ILE A 141 -2.64 8.12 -8.28
N VAL A 142 -1.83 8.22 -9.33
CA VAL A 142 -2.25 8.90 -10.56
C VAL A 142 -2.68 7.80 -11.52
N TYR A 143 -3.99 7.64 -11.70
CA TYR A 143 -4.51 6.81 -12.77
C TYR A 143 -4.01 7.37 -14.11
N GLY A 144 -3.44 6.49 -14.95
CA GLY A 144 -3.37 6.62 -16.40
C GLY A 144 -2.64 7.84 -16.96
N LYS A 145 -1.63 7.58 -17.82
CA LYS A 145 -1.22 8.57 -18.82
C LYS A 145 -2.47 9.11 -19.54
N HIS A 146 -2.64 10.44 -19.52
CA HIS A 146 -3.79 11.20 -20.02
C HIS A 146 -5.02 11.21 -19.11
N ASP A 147 -5.03 12.05 -18.07
CA ASP A 147 -6.20 12.86 -17.65
C ASP A 147 -5.84 13.79 -16.48
N TYR A 148 -4.73 14.53 -16.63
CA TYR A 148 -4.43 15.65 -15.74
C TYR A 148 -5.09 16.92 -16.28
N HIS A 149 -6.42 16.99 -16.19
CA HIS A 149 -7.14 18.25 -16.28
C HIS A 149 -8.31 18.30 -15.28
N ASP A 150 -8.18 19.26 -14.37
CA ASP A 150 -9.21 19.93 -13.57
C ASP A 150 -9.74 19.30 -12.27
N ARG A 151 -9.63 20.15 -11.22
CA ARG A 151 -10.02 20.01 -9.79
C ARG A 151 -8.96 19.25 -8.99
N TYR A 152 -8.07 19.87 -8.22
CA TYR A 152 -8.31 20.88 -7.18
C TYR A 152 -7.17 21.90 -7.10
N LEU A 153 -7.22 22.90 -7.98
CA LEU A 153 -6.91 24.27 -7.59
C LEU A 153 -8.25 24.84 -7.06
N TYR A 154 -8.29 25.30 -5.82
CA TYR A 154 -8.71 26.66 -5.45
C TYR A 154 -8.82 26.79 -3.91
N PRO A 155 -8.52 27.98 -3.38
CA PRO A 155 -8.46 28.28 -1.96
C PRO A 155 -9.87 28.51 -1.41
N SER A 156 -10.09 28.19 -0.14
CA SER A 156 -11.22 28.75 0.59
C SER A 156 -10.89 30.18 1.00
N VAL A 157 -11.61 31.11 0.38
CA VAL A 157 -11.99 32.42 0.95
C VAL A 157 -12.44 32.32 2.40
#